data_AF-A0A6I8Q442-F1
#
_entry.id   AF-A0A6I8Q442-F1
#
_cell.length_a   1.000
_cell.length_b   1.000
_cell.length_c   1.000
_cell.angle_alpha   90.00
_cell.angle_beta   90.00
_cell.angle_gamma   90.00
#
_symmetry.space_group_name_H-M   'P 1'
#
loop_
_entity.id
_entity.type
_entity.pdbx_description
1 polymer ?
#
loop_
_entity_poly.entity_id
_entity_poly.type
_entity_poly.pdbx_seq_one_letter_code
_entity_poly.pdbx_strand_id
1 'polypeptide(L)'
;MENNKHWIEKLFPPHFTVQDFFSQSFEPEQLISEKISKEKVKNVEKMYHNAAERCLEAGKWKRKEELSNIFSYDPNIPDDQKEKEPPVGNLHDNVTCPIAAHVDDQCIWRENELKVLRHEMQQRYSEGAKFKNQLDACKLELSELKAKHKNTEQELGKAKEALTLSKTHIRNKGILVKQLQKDKLQKDSEIQSLKKDLHEKSVMINSLNKNLCIAGEEIQELKLKSKDLEQELITVKQQQGVKEGTLIENLKRNYILEKNKLLREIENLKEEERKREKTHSLNLAALDLLRKHFSSQSINTSTEVIQLKIVH
;
A
#
# COMPACT_ATOMS: atom_id res chain seq x y z
N MET A 1 48.89 -4.99 -3.39
CA MET A 1 48.18 -4.77 -2.12
C MET A 1 46.71 -4.93 -2.42
N GLU A 2 46.17 -6.11 -2.13
CA GLU A 2 44.80 -6.50 -2.48
C GLU A 2 43.78 -5.76 -1.62
N ASN A 3 42.81 -5.15 -2.32
CA ASN A 3 41.72 -4.40 -1.74
C ASN A 3 40.79 -5.33 -0.95
N ASN A 4 40.86 -5.21 0.38
CA ASN A 4 40.00 -5.91 1.30
C ASN A 4 38.63 -5.20 1.37
N LYS A 5 37.79 -5.36 0.31
CA LYS A 5 36.43 -4.81 0.28
C LYS A 5 35.47 -5.71 1.03
N HIS A 6 34.80 -5.14 2.03
CA HIS A 6 33.85 -5.86 2.90
C HIS A 6 32.64 -6.33 2.08
N TRP A 7 32.13 -7.54 2.34
CA TRP A 7 31.01 -8.13 1.58
C TRP A 7 29.72 -7.29 1.58
N ILE A 8 29.55 -6.41 2.57
CA ILE A 8 28.43 -5.48 2.70
C ILE A 8 28.45 -4.42 1.58
N GLU A 9 29.62 -3.99 1.13
CA GLU A 9 29.78 -3.00 0.06
C GLU A 9 29.37 -3.54 -1.33
N LYS A 10 29.27 -4.87 -1.48
CA LYS A 10 28.73 -5.50 -2.70
C LYS A 10 27.20 -5.51 -2.73
N LEU A 11 26.56 -5.55 -1.56
CA LEU A 11 25.10 -5.56 -1.43
C LEU A 11 24.53 -4.15 -1.37
N PHE A 12 25.29 -3.21 -0.81
CA PHE A 12 24.96 -1.80 -0.75
C PHE A 12 26.17 -0.98 -1.21
N PRO A 13 26.33 -0.77 -2.53
CA PRO A 13 27.35 0.13 -3.04
C PRO A 13 27.12 1.52 -2.42
N PRO A 14 28.12 2.17 -1.82
CA PRO A 14 27.95 3.51 -1.29
C PRO A 14 27.48 4.45 -2.42
N HIS A 15 26.29 5.03 -2.26
CA HIS A 15 25.69 5.95 -3.23
C HIS A 15 26.38 7.31 -3.31
N PHE A 16 27.42 7.52 -2.50
CA PHE A 16 28.20 8.75 -2.46
C PHE A 16 29.68 8.40 -2.37
N THR A 17 30.42 8.86 -3.36
CA THR A 17 31.87 8.77 -3.45
C THR A 17 32.47 10.10 -2.99
N VAL A 18 33.71 10.11 -2.50
CA VAL A 18 34.40 11.36 -2.12
C VAL A 18 34.50 12.33 -3.30
N GLN A 19 34.52 11.83 -4.54
CA GLN A 19 34.45 12.63 -5.76
C GLN A 19 33.10 13.33 -5.97
N ASP A 20 31.99 12.74 -5.51
CA ASP A 20 30.65 13.35 -5.59
C ASP A 20 30.51 14.55 -4.65
N PHE A 21 31.36 14.63 -3.60
CA PHE A 21 31.39 15.76 -2.67
C PHE A 21 32.07 17.01 -3.24
N PHE A 22 32.95 16.85 -4.24
CA PHE A 22 33.71 17.95 -4.85
C PHE A 22 33.21 18.37 -6.24
N SER A 23 32.34 17.59 -6.88
CA SER A 23 31.67 17.99 -8.11
C SER A 23 30.55 19.00 -7.82
N GLN A 24 30.88 20.28 -7.95
CA GLN A 24 29.98 21.45 -7.92
C GLN A 24 28.98 21.46 -9.11
N SER A 25 28.11 20.45 -9.23
CA SER A 25 27.02 20.47 -10.22
C SER A 25 25.66 20.04 -9.67
N PHE A 26 25.51 19.98 -8.34
CA PHE A 26 24.19 19.91 -7.71
C PHE A 26 23.85 21.28 -7.14
N GLU A 27 23.04 22.05 -7.86
CA GLU A 27 22.15 23.00 -7.17
C GLU A 27 21.21 22.14 -6.31
N PRO A 28 21.26 22.23 -4.97
CA PRO A 28 20.28 21.55 -4.15
C PRO A 28 18.96 22.26 -4.42
N GLU A 29 18.06 21.59 -5.15
CA GLU A 29 16.66 21.97 -5.18
C GLU A 29 16.23 22.21 -3.73
N GLN A 30 15.98 23.48 -3.39
CA GLN A 30 15.61 23.90 -2.04
C GLN A 30 14.54 22.95 -1.54
N LEU A 31 14.92 22.13 -0.56
CA LEU A 31 14.06 21.11 0.02
C LEU A 31 12.72 21.78 0.36
N ILE A 32 11.61 21.10 0.09
CA ILE A 32 10.26 21.63 0.35
C ILE A 32 10.15 22.15 1.80
N SER A 33 10.89 21.53 2.73
CA SER A 33 11.06 21.97 4.11
C SER A 33 11.66 23.37 4.28
N GLU A 34 12.65 23.74 3.45
CA GLU A 34 13.28 25.06 3.45
C GLU A 34 12.33 26.13 2.88
N LYS A 35 11.58 25.80 1.82
CA LYS A 35 10.53 26.68 1.27
C LYS A 35 9.43 26.95 2.29
N ILE A 36 8.95 25.91 3.00
CA ILE A 36 7.95 26.05 4.07
C ILE A 36 8.51 26.88 5.23
N SER A 37 9.79 26.72 5.56
CA SER A 37 10.43 27.49 6.64
C SER A 37 10.57 28.97 6.27
N LYS A 38 10.99 29.30 5.04
CA LYS A 38 11.06 30.68 4.54
C LYS A 38 9.67 31.34 4.48
N GLU A 39 8.64 30.62 4.06
CA GLU A 39 7.26 31.12 4.03
C GLU A 39 6.75 31.43 5.46
N LYS A 40 7.05 30.56 6.43
CA LYS A 40 6.69 30.78 7.84
C LYS A 40 7.38 32.01 8.42
N VAL A 41 8.67 32.20 8.14
CA VAL A 41 9.42 33.38 8.60
C VAL A 41 8.83 34.67 8.03
N LYS A 42 8.53 34.71 6.73
CA LYS A 42 7.86 35.85 6.08
C LYS A 42 6.50 36.15 6.68
N ASN A 43 5.71 35.12 7.00
CA ASN A 43 4.40 35.31 7.63
C ASN A 43 4.53 35.88 9.04
N VAL A 44 5.49 35.38 9.84
CA VAL A 44 5.77 35.89 11.19
C VAL A 44 6.24 37.35 11.13
N GLU A 45 7.15 37.69 10.23
CA GLU A 45 7.63 39.06 10.00
C GLU A 45 6.47 40.01 9.65
N LYS A 46 5.56 39.58 8.77
CA LYS A 46 4.36 40.34 8.41
C LYS A 46 3.42 40.55 9.61
N MET A 47 3.29 39.55 10.50
CA MET A 47 2.48 39.67 11.71
C MET A 47 3.08 40.69 12.70
N TYR A 48 4.40 40.67 12.89
CA TYR A 48 5.08 41.65 13.74
C TYR A 48 4.99 43.06 13.18
N HIS A 49 5.16 43.23 11.86
CA HIS A 49 5.02 44.54 11.21
C HIS A 49 3.60 45.12 11.38
N ASN A 50 2.58 44.30 11.15
CA ASN A 50 1.17 44.71 11.31
C ASN A 50 0.82 45.03 12.78
N ALA A 51 1.36 44.26 13.74
CA ALA A 51 1.21 44.56 15.16
C ALA A 51 1.88 45.89 15.53
N ALA A 52 3.08 46.16 15.01
CA ALA A 52 3.78 47.42 15.24
C ALA A 52 3.01 48.63 14.67
N GLU A 53 2.48 48.53 13.44
CA GLU A 53 1.62 49.57 12.86
C GLU A 53 0.38 49.83 13.71
N ARG A 54 -0.30 48.77 14.18
CA ARG A 54 -1.47 48.89 15.07
C ARG A 54 -1.14 49.53 16.41
N CYS A 55 0.03 49.23 16.99
CA CYS A 55 0.48 49.88 18.22
C CYS A 55 0.77 51.37 18.00
N LEU A 56 1.38 51.74 16.86
CA LEU A 56 1.64 53.12 16.50
C LEU A 56 0.34 53.89 16.22
N GLU A 57 -0.64 53.27 15.56
CA GLU A 57 -1.97 53.86 15.35
C GLU A 57 -2.75 54.00 16.66
N ALA A 58 -2.75 53.00 17.53
CA ALA A 58 -3.39 53.08 18.85
C ALA A 58 -2.80 54.21 19.71
N GLY A 59 -1.49 54.47 19.59
CA GLY A 59 -0.85 55.63 20.22
C GLY A 59 -1.30 56.97 19.65
N LYS A 60 -1.64 57.06 18.35
CA LYS A 60 -2.22 58.26 17.73
C LYS A 60 -3.63 58.53 18.25
N TRP A 61 -4.45 57.50 18.50
CA TRP A 61 -5.78 57.66 19.10
C TRP A 61 -5.71 58.07 20.56
N LYS A 62 -4.84 57.46 21.37
CA LYS A 62 -4.62 57.85 22.77
C LYS A 62 -4.14 59.30 22.92
N ARG A 63 -3.21 59.75 22.06
CA ARG A 63 -2.75 61.15 22.07
C ARG A 63 -3.84 62.13 21.63
N LYS A 64 -4.77 61.70 20.76
CA LYS A 64 -5.94 62.50 20.35
C LYS A 64 -7.01 62.56 21.46
N GLU A 65 -7.17 61.48 22.22
CA GLU A 65 -8.07 61.37 23.38
C GLU A 65 -7.57 62.20 24.58
N GLU A 66 -6.26 62.16 24.85
CA GLU A 66 -5.59 62.99 25.86
C GLU A 66 -5.64 64.49 25.50
N LEU A 67 -5.54 64.85 24.20
CA LEU A 67 -5.72 66.23 23.74
C LEU A 67 -7.18 66.69 23.76
N SER A 68 -8.16 65.79 23.59
CA SER A 68 -9.59 66.13 23.74
C SER A 68 -9.99 66.31 25.21
N ASN A 69 -9.31 65.66 26.15
CA ASN A 69 -9.52 65.87 27.59
C ASN A 69 -8.87 67.17 28.12
N ILE A 70 -8.02 67.84 27.33
CA ILE A 70 -7.45 69.15 27.69
C ILE A 70 -8.44 70.31 27.36
N PHE A 71 -9.49 70.06 26.57
CA PHE A 71 -10.47 71.09 26.20
C PHE A 71 -11.83 71.01 26.92
N SER A 72 -12.00 70.14 27.92
CA SER A 72 -13.14 70.26 28.85
C SER A 72 -12.77 71.17 30.03
N TYR A 73 -12.74 72.47 29.76
CA TYR A 73 -12.67 73.51 30.79
C TYR A 73 -14.08 73.72 31.36
N ASP A 74 -14.33 73.23 32.58
CA ASP A 74 -15.53 73.54 33.35
C ASP A 74 -15.31 74.85 34.12
N PRO A 75 -16.10 75.93 33.92
CA PRO A 75 -15.81 77.25 34.46
C PRO A 75 -16.17 77.49 35.94
N ASN A 76 -16.55 76.46 36.73
CA ASN A 76 -17.10 76.69 38.07
C ASN A 76 -16.32 75.99 39.20
N ILE A 77 -15.09 76.44 39.47
CA ILE A 77 -14.46 76.29 40.80
C ILE A 77 -13.66 77.55 41.11
N PRO A 78 -14.03 78.33 42.15
CA PRO A 78 -13.19 79.39 42.68
C PRO A 78 -11.96 78.79 43.37
N ASP A 79 -10.80 79.14 42.86
CA ASP A 79 -9.50 79.01 43.53
C ASP A 79 -9.43 80.07 44.63
N ASP A 80 -9.39 79.65 45.89
CA ASP A 80 -8.79 80.50 46.92
C ASP A 80 -8.36 79.74 48.19
N GLN A 81 -7.20 80.17 48.71
CA GLN A 81 -6.70 80.10 50.09
C GLN A 81 -5.73 78.97 50.51
N LYS A 82 -4.45 79.33 50.33
CA LYS A 82 -3.33 79.27 51.28
C LYS A 82 -3.68 78.98 52.76
N GLU A 83 -3.05 77.95 53.34
CA GLU A 83 -2.61 77.90 54.75
C GLU A 83 -1.33 77.03 54.84
N LYS A 84 -0.14 77.62 54.70
CA LYS A 84 0.84 77.87 55.78
C LYS A 84 0.78 76.91 56.99
N GLU A 85 1.78 76.03 57.04
CA GLU A 85 2.26 75.34 58.24
C GLU A 85 2.58 76.33 59.39
N PRO A 86 2.25 76.01 60.65
CA PRO A 86 2.77 76.75 61.80
C PRO A 86 4.14 76.18 62.23
N PRO A 87 5.09 77.04 62.65
CA PRO A 87 6.31 76.57 63.28
C PRO A 87 6.01 76.16 64.73
N VAL A 88 6.45 74.96 65.09
CA VAL A 88 6.45 74.44 66.46
C VAL A 88 7.41 75.29 67.29
N GLY A 89 6.86 76.17 68.13
CA GLY A 89 7.59 76.89 69.16
C GLY A 89 7.83 75.99 70.35
N ASN A 90 9.11 75.68 70.62
CA ASN A 90 9.60 75.31 71.93
C ASN A 90 10.55 76.41 72.40
N LEU A 91 10.09 77.28 73.30
CA LEU A 91 10.95 77.92 74.28
C LEU A 91 10.09 78.43 75.44
N HIS A 92 10.09 77.65 76.52
CA HIS A 92 9.98 78.18 77.87
C HIS A 92 11.10 79.23 78.06
N ASP A 93 10.78 80.41 78.57
CA ASP A 93 11.55 81.01 79.66
C ASP A 93 10.92 82.31 80.19
N ASN A 94 10.41 82.19 81.41
CA ASN A 94 10.48 83.14 82.52
C ASN A 94 10.65 84.63 82.18
N VAL A 95 9.53 85.33 82.08
CA VAL A 95 9.45 86.73 82.52
C VAL A 95 8.67 86.75 83.82
N THR A 96 9.40 86.74 84.93
CA THR A 96 8.90 87.13 86.25
C THR A 96 8.71 88.65 86.25
N CYS A 97 7.46 89.10 86.10
CA CYS A 97 7.08 90.48 86.45
C CYS A 97 6.59 90.50 87.90
N PRO A 98 7.11 91.42 88.76
CA PRO A 98 6.72 91.50 90.17
C PRO A 98 5.28 92.00 90.31
N ILE A 99 4.48 91.26 91.06
CA ILE A 99 3.08 91.54 91.41
C ILE A 99 3.00 92.87 92.17
N ALA A 100 2.19 93.81 91.68
CA ALA A 100 1.68 94.92 92.49
C ALA A 100 0.43 95.55 91.87
N ALA A 101 -0.69 94.84 91.96
CA ALA A 101 -1.98 95.43 92.28
C ALA A 101 -2.97 94.28 92.49
N HIS A 102 -3.66 94.34 93.63
CA HIS A 102 -4.91 93.64 93.91
C HIS A 102 -5.94 93.95 92.81
N VAL A 103 -5.79 93.34 91.65
CA VAL A 103 -6.93 92.93 90.86
C VAL A 103 -7.12 91.51 91.35
N ASP A 104 -8.24 91.22 92.02
CA ASP A 104 -8.70 89.85 92.10
C ASP A 104 -8.47 89.28 90.69
N ASP A 105 -7.58 88.30 90.54
CA ASP A 105 -7.57 87.42 89.35
C ASP A 105 -8.84 86.58 89.49
N GLN A 106 -9.96 87.29 89.44
CA GLN A 106 -11.30 86.80 89.38
C GLN A 106 -11.32 86.13 88.03
N CYS A 107 -11.09 84.81 88.06
CA CYS A 107 -11.27 83.98 86.89
C CYS A 107 -12.58 84.43 86.24
N ILE A 108 -12.50 84.95 85.02
CA ILE A 108 -13.65 85.51 84.29
C ILE A 108 -14.77 84.46 84.21
N TRP A 109 -14.38 83.19 84.34
CA TRP A 109 -15.20 82.01 84.41
C TRP A 109 -15.47 81.58 85.85
N ARG A 110 -16.72 81.29 86.16
CA ARG A 110 -17.10 80.65 87.43
C ARG A 110 -16.59 79.22 87.50
N GLU A 111 -16.31 78.72 88.71
CA GLU A 111 -15.86 77.34 88.97
C GLU A 111 -16.70 76.28 88.22
N ASN A 112 -18.01 76.50 88.11
CA ASN A 112 -18.94 75.63 87.39
C ASN A 112 -18.70 75.66 85.87
N GLU A 113 -18.40 76.82 85.29
CA GLU A 113 -18.13 76.99 83.85
C GLU A 113 -16.80 76.33 83.48
N LEU A 114 -15.80 76.41 84.36
CA LEU A 114 -14.51 75.73 84.16
C LEU A 114 -14.62 74.20 84.26
N LYS A 115 -15.51 73.68 85.12
CA LYS A 115 -15.81 72.24 85.19
C LYS A 115 -16.50 71.74 83.92
N VAL A 116 -17.46 72.50 83.39
CA VAL A 116 -18.12 72.18 82.11
C VAL A 116 -17.11 72.18 80.96
N LEU A 117 -16.27 73.21 80.86
CA LEU A 117 -15.27 73.30 79.80
C LEU A 117 -14.26 72.13 79.86
N ARG A 118 -13.75 71.79 81.06
CA ARG A 118 -12.86 70.63 81.22
C ARG A 118 -13.55 69.32 80.85
N HIS A 119 -14.82 69.16 81.22
CA HIS A 119 -15.60 67.98 80.88
C HIS A 119 -15.80 67.85 79.36
N GLU A 120 -16.22 68.93 78.69
CA GLU A 120 -16.37 68.96 77.23
C GLU A 120 -15.04 68.69 76.52
N MET A 121 -13.94 69.27 76.99
CA MET A 121 -12.62 69.04 76.39
C MET A 121 -12.18 67.57 76.54
N GLN A 122 -12.36 66.98 77.73
CA GLN A 122 -12.07 65.55 77.97
C GLN A 122 -12.97 64.64 77.14
N GLN A 123 -14.25 64.98 77.01
CA GLN A 123 -15.19 64.27 76.16
C GLN A 123 -14.76 64.32 74.69
N ARG A 124 -14.41 65.51 74.18
CA ARG A 124 -13.89 65.70 72.81
C ARG A 124 -12.62 64.88 72.56
N TYR A 125 -11.69 64.82 73.51
CA TYR A 125 -10.50 63.96 73.37
C TYR A 125 -10.86 62.48 73.33
N SER A 126 -11.79 62.04 74.18
CA SER A 126 -12.25 60.64 74.23
C SER A 126 -12.97 60.24 72.94
N GLU A 127 -13.81 61.13 72.40
CA GLU A 127 -14.49 60.97 71.11
C GLU A 127 -13.49 60.98 69.94
N GLY A 128 -12.54 61.91 69.94
CA GLY A 128 -11.46 61.95 68.96
C GLY A 128 -10.63 60.66 68.94
N ALA A 129 -10.32 60.09 70.11
CA ALA A 129 -9.65 58.81 70.23
C ALA A 129 -10.51 57.66 69.68
N LYS A 130 -11.83 57.64 69.96
CA LYS A 130 -12.77 56.64 69.39
C LYS A 130 -12.81 56.71 67.87
N PHE A 131 -12.98 57.91 67.30
CA PHE A 131 -13.03 58.09 65.85
C PHE A 131 -11.70 57.74 65.19
N LYS A 132 -10.56 58.03 65.83
CA LYS A 132 -9.24 57.62 65.33
C LYS A 132 -9.08 56.11 65.30
N ASN A 133 -9.46 55.42 66.37
CA ASN A 133 -9.43 53.95 66.40
C ASN A 133 -10.35 53.32 65.34
N GLN A 134 -11.54 53.90 65.13
CA GLN A 134 -12.44 53.48 64.04
C GLN A 134 -11.82 53.71 62.67
N LEU A 135 -11.19 54.87 62.45
CA LEU A 135 -10.51 55.18 61.19
C LEU A 135 -9.37 54.19 60.90
N ASP A 136 -8.57 53.86 61.92
CA ASP A 136 -7.45 52.92 61.78
C ASP A 136 -7.94 51.48 61.54
N ALA A 137 -9.03 51.06 62.19
CA ALA A 137 -9.69 49.78 61.90
C ALA A 137 -10.23 49.72 60.46
N CYS A 138 -10.91 50.78 59.99
CA CYS A 138 -11.38 50.87 58.60
C CYS A 138 -10.23 50.83 57.58
N LYS A 139 -9.11 51.49 57.88
CA LYS A 139 -7.91 51.45 57.01
C LYS A 139 -7.33 50.04 56.92
N LEU A 140 -7.26 49.33 58.05
CA LEU A 140 -6.78 47.96 58.09
C LEU A 140 -7.69 47.05 57.25
N GLU A 141 -9.01 47.10 57.47
CA GLU A 141 -10.00 46.32 56.72
C GLU A 141 -9.93 46.61 55.22
N LEU A 142 -9.75 47.87 54.82
CA LEU A 142 -9.59 48.24 53.41
C LEU A 142 -8.33 47.66 52.80
N SER A 143 -7.21 47.63 53.55
CA SER A 143 -5.97 47.02 53.09
C SER A 143 -6.09 45.49 52.91
N GLU A 144 -6.78 44.82 53.84
CA GLU A 144 -7.06 43.39 53.76
C GLU A 144 -8.00 43.04 52.61
N LEU A 145 -9.09 43.80 52.44
CA LEU A 145 -10.02 43.62 51.32
C LEU A 145 -9.32 43.84 49.98
N LYS A 146 -8.43 44.84 49.89
CA LYS A 146 -7.62 45.08 48.69
C LYS A 146 -6.67 43.92 48.40
N ALA A 147 -6.05 43.33 49.42
CA ALA A 147 -5.21 42.15 49.27
C ALA A 147 -6.02 40.93 48.80
N LYS A 148 -7.18 40.68 49.42
CA LYS A 148 -8.11 39.61 49.01
C LYS A 148 -8.58 39.79 47.56
N HIS A 149 -8.98 41.00 47.19
CA HIS A 149 -9.40 41.31 45.82
C HIS A 149 -8.30 41.02 44.80
N LYS A 150 -7.07 41.46 45.07
CA LYS A 150 -5.92 41.16 44.20
C LYS A 150 -5.66 39.66 44.08
N ASN A 151 -5.78 38.90 45.18
CA ASN A 151 -5.60 37.46 45.16
C ASN A 151 -6.69 36.77 44.31
N THR A 152 -7.96 37.13 44.51
CA THR A 152 -9.07 36.55 43.73
C THR A 152 -8.99 36.91 42.24
N GLU A 153 -8.52 38.11 41.92
CA GLU A 153 -8.31 38.53 40.53
C GLU A 153 -7.22 37.69 39.86
N GLN A 154 -6.12 37.42 40.56
CA GLN A 154 -5.05 36.53 40.09
C GLN A 154 -5.55 35.09 39.88
N GLU A 155 -6.31 34.55 40.84
CA GLU A 155 -6.92 33.21 40.73
C GLU A 155 -7.90 33.11 39.56
N LEU A 156 -8.73 34.14 39.36
CA LEU A 156 -9.63 34.24 38.22
C LEU A 156 -8.86 34.26 36.89
N GLY A 157 -7.73 34.97 36.82
CA GLY A 157 -6.83 34.98 35.67
C GLY A 157 -6.33 33.58 35.33
N LYS A 158 -5.76 32.87 36.32
CA LYS A 158 -5.28 31.48 36.16
C LYS A 158 -6.40 30.53 35.72
N ALA A 159 -7.59 30.66 36.30
CA ALA A 159 -8.74 29.84 35.95
C ALA A 159 -9.21 30.07 34.50
N LYS A 160 -9.19 31.32 34.02
CA LYS A 160 -9.51 31.67 32.63
C LYS A 160 -8.48 31.08 31.65
N GLU A 161 -7.20 31.16 31.97
CA GLU A 161 -6.13 30.56 31.16
C GLU A 161 -6.24 29.03 31.10
N ALA A 162 -6.49 28.37 32.23
CA ALA A 162 -6.72 26.93 32.26
C ALA A 162 -7.96 26.53 31.42
N LEU A 163 -9.02 27.34 31.44
CA LEU A 163 -10.21 27.11 30.64
C LEU A 163 -9.95 27.25 29.14
N THR A 164 -9.17 28.24 28.71
CA THR A 164 -8.84 28.40 27.27
C THR A 164 -7.96 27.26 26.79
N LEU A 165 -6.97 26.83 27.58
CA LEU A 165 -6.14 25.66 27.31
C LEU A 165 -7.01 24.40 27.20
N SER A 166 -7.92 24.16 28.14
CA SER A 166 -8.85 23.02 28.10
C SER A 166 -9.72 23.03 26.84
N LYS A 167 -10.30 24.19 26.48
CA LYS A 167 -11.11 24.34 25.26
C LYS A 167 -10.32 24.02 23.99
N THR A 168 -9.08 24.49 23.88
CA THR A 168 -8.22 24.19 22.72
C THR A 168 -7.86 22.72 22.66
N HIS A 169 -7.57 22.08 23.80
CA HIS A 169 -7.29 20.65 23.88
C HIS A 169 -8.49 19.80 23.44
N ILE A 170 -9.69 20.13 23.91
CA ILE A 170 -10.93 19.44 23.53
C ILE A 170 -11.17 19.59 22.02
N ARG A 171 -10.97 20.80 21.46
CA ARG A 171 -11.09 21.03 20.02
C ARG A 171 -10.12 20.14 19.22
N ASN A 172 -8.86 20.08 19.64
CA ASN A 172 -7.83 19.29 18.97
C ASN A 172 -8.13 17.79 19.04
N LYS A 173 -8.57 17.28 20.21
CA LYS A 173 -9.03 15.89 20.35
C LYS A 173 -10.24 15.60 19.46
N GLY A 174 -11.18 16.54 19.34
CA GLY A 174 -12.32 16.43 18.44
C GLY A 174 -11.91 16.29 16.97
N ILE A 175 -10.89 17.05 16.53
CA ILE A 175 -10.32 16.93 15.18
C ILE A 175 -9.68 15.54 14.99
N LEU A 176 -8.88 15.08 15.96
CA LEU A 176 -8.24 13.76 15.91
C LEU A 176 -9.27 12.63 15.80
N VAL A 177 -10.35 12.68 16.59
CA VAL A 177 -11.42 11.67 16.53
C VAL A 177 -12.07 11.64 15.15
N LYS A 178 -12.36 12.80 14.55
CA LYS A 178 -12.92 12.86 13.19
C LYS A 178 -11.97 12.27 12.14
N GLN A 179 -10.67 12.52 12.26
CA GLN A 179 -9.67 11.94 11.37
C GLN A 179 -9.63 10.41 11.52
N LEU A 180 -9.57 9.90 12.75
CA LEU A 180 -9.59 8.45 13.02
C LEU A 180 -10.86 7.78 12.52
N GLN A 181 -12.02 8.45 12.61
CA GLN A 181 -13.27 7.94 12.04
C GLN A 181 -13.20 7.84 10.51
N LYS A 182 -12.63 8.84 9.83
CA LYS A 182 -12.43 8.80 8.38
C LYS A 182 -11.48 7.67 7.97
N ASP A 183 -10.36 7.54 8.67
CA ASP A 183 -9.36 6.50 8.41
C ASP A 183 -9.97 5.11 8.62
N LYS A 184 -10.77 4.94 9.68
CA LYS A 184 -11.51 3.71 9.94
C LYS A 184 -12.44 3.37 8.77
N LEU A 185 -13.28 4.32 8.32
CA LEU A 185 -14.21 4.09 7.20
C LEU A 185 -13.46 3.72 5.91
N GLN A 186 -12.32 4.36 5.64
CA GLN A 186 -11.47 4.03 4.50
C GLN A 186 -10.94 2.60 4.61
N LYS A 187 -10.40 2.22 5.77
CA LYS A 187 -9.90 0.86 6.00
C LYS A 187 -11.01 -0.20 5.94
N ASP A 188 -12.20 0.11 6.47
CA ASP A 188 -13.36 -0.77 6.36
C ASP A 188 -13.75 -0.99 4.89
N SER A 189 -13.72 0.06 4.06
CA SER A 189 -13.99 -0.07 2.61
C SER A 189 -12.94 -0.92 1.88
N GLU A 190 -11.66 -0.75 2.21
CA GLU A 190 -10.54 -1.52 1.66
C GLU A 190 -10.65 -3.01 2.06
N ILE A 191 -11.04 -3.29 3.32
CA ILE A 191 -11.27 -4.66 3.77
C ILE A 191 -12.43 -5.30 3.01
N GLN A 192 -13.52 -4.57 2.75
CA GLN A 192 -14.65 -5.10 1.99
C GLN A 192 -14.28 -5.39 0.53
N SER A 193 -13.50 -4.54 -0.13
CA SER A 193 -13.02 -4.81 -1.48
C SER A 193 -12.11 -6.04 -1.52
N LEU A 194 -11.15 -6.14 -0.59
CA LEU A 194 -10.26 -7.31 -0.50
C LEU A 194 -11.02 -8.62 -0.21
N LYS A 195 -12.07 -8.58 0.62
CA LYS A 195 -12.94 -9.73 0.85
C LYS A 195 -13.66 -10.17 -0.42
N LYS A 196 -14.15 -9.22 -1.20
CA LYS A 196 -14.81 -9.49 -2.49
C LYS A 196 -13.83 -10.13 -3.47
N ASP A 197 -12.63 -9.55 -3.62
CA ASP A 197 -11.59 -10.09 -4.50
C ASP A 197 -11.18 -11.51 -4.08
N LEU A 198 -11.00 -11.74 -2.77
CA LEU A 198 -10.67 -13.06 -2.24
C LEU A 198 -11.77 -14.08 -2.56
N HIS A 199 -13.04 -13.69 -2.44
CA HIS A 199 -14.17 -14.53 -2.80
C HIS A 199 -14.18 -14.87 -4.29
N GLU A 200 -13.98 -13.88 -5.17
CA GLU A 200 -13.90 -14.09 -6.62
C GLU A 200 -12.74 -15.03 -7.00
N LYS A 201 -11.56 -14.85 -6.39
CA LYS A 201 -10.40 -15.74 -6.59
C LYS A 201 -10.68 -17.16 -6.08
N SER A 202 -11.35 -17.30 -4.96
CA SER A 202 -11.75 -18.62 -4.43
C SER A 202 -12.69 -19.35 -5.39
N VAL A 203 -13.70 -18.65 -5.93
CA VAL A 203 -14.61 -19.20 -6.95
C VAL A 203 -13.84 -19.61 -8.22
N MET A 204 -12.90 -18.78 -8.67
CA MET A 204 -12.05 -19.09 -9.82
C MET A 204 -11.14 -20.31 -9.59
N ILE A 205 -10.54 -20.44 -8.40
CA ILE A 205 -9.73 -21.63 -8.06
C ILE A 205 -10.61 -22.89 -8.08
N ASN A 206 -11.82 -22.81 -7.53
CA ASN A 206 -12.75 -23.93 -7.54
C ASN A 206 -13.17 -24.34 -8.96
N SER A 207 -13.39 -23.39 -9.87
CA SER A 207 -13.71 -23.71 -11.27
C SER A 207 -12.49 -24.31 -12.00
N LEU A 208 -11.29 -23.76 -11.79
CA LEU A 208 -10.07 -24.31 -12.37
C LEU A 208 -9.77 -25.72 -11.87
N ASN A 209 -9.97 -26.00 -10.57
CA ASN A 209 -9.81 -27.35 -10.03
C ASN A 209 -10.80 -28.35 -10.64
N LYS A 210 -12.05 -27.93 -10.88
CA LYS A 210 -13.04 -28.78 -11.59
C LYS A 210 -12.57 -29.08 -13.01
N ASN A 211 -12.14 -28.06 -13.75
CA ASN A 211 -11.64 -28.24 -15.11
C ASN A 211 -10.39 -29.13 -15.16
N LEU A 212 -9.49 -29.00 -14.19
CA LEU A 212 -8.31 -29.84 -14.07
C LEU A 212 -8.68 -31.30 -13.80
N CYS A 213 -9.69 -31.56 -12.96
CA CYS A 213 -10.19 -32.91 -12.72
C CYS A 213 -10.76 -33.52 -14.02
N ILE A 214 -11.61 -32.78 -14.74
CA ILE A 214 -12.20 -33.21 -16.01
C ILE A 214 -11.11 -33.51 -17.05
N ALA A 215 -10.16 -32.60 -17.24
CA ALA A 215 -9.04 -32.82 -18.15
C ALA A 215 -8.18 -34.04 -17.75
N GLY A 216 -8.02 -34.27 -16.44
CA GLY A 216 -7.37 -35.46 -15.90
C GLY A 216 -8.08 -36.75 -16.27
N GLU A 217 -9.42 -36.77 -16.15
CA GLU A 217 -10.27 -37.90 -16.55
C GLU A 217 -10.20 -38.16 -18.06
N GLU A 218 -10.30 -37.11 -18.88
CA GLU A 218 -10.17 -37.19 -20.34
C GLU A 218 -8.81 -37.76 -20.77
N ILE A 219 -7.72 -37.35 -20.11
CA ILE A 219 -6.38 -37.89 -20.39
C ILE A 219 -6.32 -39.39 -20.07
N GLN A 220 -6.93 -39.85 -18.97
CA GLN A 220 -6.95 -41.27 -18.65
C GLN A 220 -7.77 -42.07 -19.65
N GLU A 221 -8.93 -41.55 -20.06
CA GLU A 221 -9.77 -42.17 -21.09
C GLU A 221 -9.02 -42.29 -22.43
N LEU A 222 -8.35 -41.21 -22.87
CA LEU A 222 -7.55 -41.22 -24.09
C LEU A 222 -6.37 -42.20 -24.01
N LYS A 223 -5.73 -42.33 -22.84
CA LYS A 223 -4.66 -43.32 -22.63
C LYS A 223 -5.17 -44.75 -22.76
N LEU A 224 -6.37 -45.04 -22.27
CA LEU A 224 -6.99 -46.36 -22.43
C LEU A 224 -7.30 -46.63 -23.91
N LYS A 225 -7.97 -45.69 -24.59
CA LYS A 225 -8.25 -45.80 -26.05
C LYS A 225 -6.98 -45.98 -26.87
N SER A 226 -5.91 -45.27 -26.54
CA SER A 226 -4.62 -45.41 -27.23
C SER A 226 -4.02 -46.81 -27.08
N LYS A 227 -4.13 -47.42 -25.89
CA LYS A 227 -3.67 -48.80 -25.65
C LYS A 227 -4.53 -49.81 -26.40
N ASP A 228 -5.85 -49.62 -26.41
CA ASP A 228 -6.77 -50.50 -27.13
C ASP A 228 -6.46 -50.48 -28.64
N LEU A 229 -6.28 -49.28 -29.21
CA LEU A 229 -5.90 -49.11 -30.62
C LEU A 229 -4.52 -49.72 -30.95
N GLU A 230 -3.55 -49.62 -30.03
CA GLU A 230 -2.24 -50.25 -30.21
C GLU A 230 -2.38 -51.79 -30.24
N GLN A 231 -3.20 -52.35 -29.36
CA GLN A 231 -3.47 -53.79 -29.32
C GLN A 231 -4.24 -54.28 -30.56
N GLU A 232 -5.21 -53.50 -31.04
CA GLU A 232 -5.91 -53.76 -32.30
C GLU A 232 -4.93 -53.75 -33.48
N LEU A 233 -4.03 -52.77 -33.53
CA LEU A 233 -3.02 -52.66 -34.59
C LEU A 233 -2.06 -53.85 -34.60
N ILE A 234 -1.60 -54.30 -33.43
CA ILE A 234 -0.78 -55.52 -33.30
C ILE A 234 -1.55 -56.73 -33.85
N THR A 235 -2.81 -56.87 -33.45
CA THR A 235 -3.67 -57.98 -33.86
C THR A 235 -3.90 -58.01 -35.37
N VAL A 236 -4.21 -56.86 -35.97
CA VAL A 236 -4.38 -56.71 -37.42
C VAL A 236 -3.09 -57.05 -38.15
N LYS A 237 -1.94 -56.56 -37.67
CA LYS A 237 -0.63 -56.86 -38.27
C LYS A 237 -0.30 -58.35 -38.23
N GLN A 238 -0.60 -59.02 -37.12
CA GLN A 238 -0.44 -60.48 -37.00
C GLN A 238 -1.37 -61.24 -37.97
N GLN A 239 -2.65 -60.85 -38.03
CA GLN A 239 -3.60 -61.46 -38.96
C GLN A 239 -3.18 -61.26 -40.42
N GLN A 240 -2.69 -60.08 -40.77
CA GLN A 240 -2.15 -59.80 -42.10
C GLN A 240 -0.95 -60.69 -42.41
N GLY A 241 0.02 -60.81 -41.49
CA GLY A 241 1.19 -61.68 -41.67
C GLY A 241 0.80 -63.16 -41.87
N VAL A 242 -0.20 -63.65 -41.13
CA VAL A 242 -0.74 -65.01 -41.33
C VAL A 242 -1.40 -65.16 -42.70
N LYS A 243 -2.21 -64.20 -43.13
CA LYS A 243 -2.86 -64.21 -44.46
C LYS A 243 -1.83 -64.18 -45.60
N GLU A 244 -0.81 -63.34 -45.49
CA GLU A 244 0.28 -63.27 -46.47
C GLU A 244 1.09 -64.58 -46.51
N GLY A 245 1.45 -65.13 -45.35
CA GLY A 245 2.16 -66.41 -45.25
C GLY A 245 1.37 -67.57 -45.87
N THR A 246 0.09 -67.70 -45.51
CA THR A 246 -0.80 -68.72 -46.09
C THR A 246 -0.99 -68.56 -47.60
N LEU A 247 -1.08 -67.34 -48.11
CA LEU A 247 -1.14 -67.08 -49.55
C LEU A 247 0.13 -67.56 -50.27
N ILE A 248 1.31 -67.23 -49.72
CA ILE A 248 2.61 -67.65 -50.28
C ILE A 248 2.73 -69.19 -50.26
N GLU A 249 2.37 -69.84 -49.17
CA GLU A 249 2.39 -71.31 -49.07
C GLU A 249 1.44 -71.99 -50.05
N ASN A 250 0.24 -71.43 -50.23
CA ASN A 250 -0.73 -71.93 -51.21
C ASN A 250 -0.20 -71.78 -52.64
N LEU A 251 0.39 -70.63 -52.98
CA LEU A 251 1.03 -70.42 -54.28
C LEU A 251 2.19 -71.40 -54.51
N LYS A 252 3.04 -71.62 -53.51
CA LYS A 252 4.14 -72.59 -53.57
C LYS A 252 3.62 -74.02 -53.76
N ARG A 253 2.59 -74.42 -53.01
CA ARG A 253 1.94 -75.74 -53.14
C ARG A 253 1.37 -75.95 -54.53
N ASN A 254 0.64 -74.95 -55.05
CA ASN A 254 0.06 -75.00 -56.40
C ASN A 254 1.15 -75.09 -57.48
N TYR A 255 2.22 -74.31 -57.35
CA TYR A 255 3.37 -74.38 -58.26
C TYR A 255 4.03 -75.77 -58.27
N ILE A 256 4.28 -76.35 -57.08
CA ILE A 256 4.86 -77.70 -56.97
C ILE A 256 3.93 -78.75 -57.59
N LEU A 257 2.62 -78.64 -57.33
CA LEU A 257 1.63 -79.55 -57.90
C LEU A 257 1.64 -79.50 -59.43
N GLU A 258 1.60 -78.31 -60.01
CA GLU A 258 1.60 -78.13 -61.47
C GLU A 258 2.92 -78.58 -62.10
N LYS A 259 4.05 -78.24 -61.46
CA LYS A 259 5.38 -78.73 -61.88
C LYS A 259 5.42 -80.26 -61.91
N ASN A 260 4.92 -80.93 -60.87
CA ASN A 260 4.93 -82.39 -60.80
C ASN A 260 3.98 -83.03 -61.84
N LYS A 261 2.86 -82.37 -62.13
CA LYS A 261 1.93 -82.78 -63.19
C LYS A 261 2.60 -82.72 -64.56
N LEU A 262 3.25 -81.59 -64.89
CA LEU A 262 3.99 -81.42 -66.14
C LEU A 262 5.16 -82.43 -66.26
N LEU A 263 5.90 -82.68 -65.17
CA LEU A 263 6.97 -83.69 -65.18
C LEU A 263 6.44 -85.11 -65.45
N ARG A 264 5.30 -85.48 -64.85
CA ARG A 264 4.64 -86.76 -65.12
C ARG A 264 4.19 -86.87 -66.56
N GLU A 265 3.64 -85.80 -67.12
CA GLU A 265 3.22 -85.73 -68.52
C GLU A 265 4.42 -85.87 -69.47
N ILE A 266 5.54 -85.21 -69.18
CA ILE A 266 6.80 -85.37 -69.92
C ILE A 266 7.29 -86.83 -69.86
N GLU A 267 7.28 -87.47 -68.69
CA GLU A 267 7.72 -88.87 -68.56
C GLU A 267 6.81 -89.84 -69.33
N ASN A 268 5.49 -89.62 -69.27
CA ASN A 268 4.54 -90.39 -70.07
C ASN A 268 4.78 -90.22 -71.58
N LEU A 269 4.97 -88.99 -72.05
CA LEU A 269 5.28 -88.70 -73.46
C LEU A 269 6.61 -89.35 -73.91
N LYS A 270 7.63 -89.36 -73.05
CA LYS A 270 8.91 -90.06 -73.31
C LYS A 270 8.74 -91.57 -73.39
N GLU A 271 7.94 -92.18 -72.53
CA GLU A 271 7.63 -93.61 -72.59
C GLU A 271 6.86 -93.95 -73.87
N GLU A 272 5.87 -93.12 -74.23
CA GLU A 272 5.14 -93.26 -75.49
C GLU A 272 6.03 -93.10 -76.72
N GLU A 273 6.97 -92.14 -76.70
CA GLU A 273 7.99 -91.99 -77.73
C GLU A 273 8.90 -93.22 -77.82
N ARG A 274 9.42 -93.74 -76.70
CA ARG A 274 10.20 -95.00 -76.70
C ARG A 274 9.41 -96.19 -77.23
N LYS A 275 8.12 -96.29 -76.91
CA LYS A 275 7.24 -97.34 -77.46
C LYS A 275 7.08 -97.18 -78.97
N ARG A 276 6.84 -95.95 -79.45
CA ARG A 276 6.75 -95.64 -80.88
C ARG A 276 8.06 -95.91 -81.62
N GLU A 277 9.21 -95.59 -81.03
CA GLU A 277 10.52 -95.86 -81.63
C GLU A 277 10.80 -97.36 -81.75
N LYS A 278 10.47 -98.13 -80.71
CA LYS A 278 10.57 -99.61 -80.75
C LYS A 278 9.67 -100.20 -81.83
N THR A 279 8.41 -99.78 -81.92
CA THR A 279 7.50 -100.26 -82.98
C THR A 279 7.97 -99.82 -84.37
N HIS A 280 8.49 -98.59 -84.51
CA HIS A 280 9.08 -98.10 -85.76
C HIS A 280 10.30 -98.92 -86.18
N SER A 281 11.22 -99.20 -85.27
CA SER A 281 12.39 -100.06 -85.50
C SER A 281 12.00 -101.48 -85.95
N LEU A 282 10.99 -102.08 -85.30
CA LEU A 282 10.43 -103.38 -85.70
C LEU A 282 9.81 -103.32 -87.10
N ASN A 283 9.05 -102.26 -87.39
CA ASN A 283 8.45 -102.06 -88.70
C ASN A 283 9.51 -101.87 -89.79
N LEU A 284 10.60 -101.12 -89.51
CA LEU A 284 11.74 -100.97 -90.41
C LEU A 284 12.41 -102.33 -90.68
N ALA A 285 12.65 -103.13 -89.65
CA ALA A 285 13.22 -104.47 -89.81
C ALA A 285 12.30 -105.41 -90.62
N ALA A 286 10.98 -105.32 -90.42
CA ALA A 286 9.99 -106.06 -91.21
C ALA A 286 9.98 -105.61 -92.67
N LEU A 287 10.04 -104.30 -92.93
CA LEU A 287 10.16 -103.74 -94.28
C LEU A 287 11.47 -104.15 -94.96
N ASP A 288 12.59 -104.20 -94.23
CA ASP A 288 13.87 -104.69 -94.74
C ASP A 288 13.84 -106.19 -95.06
N LEU A 289 13.18 -107.00 -94.23
CA LEU A 289 12.92 -108.42 -94.53
C LEU A 289 12.10 -108.58 -95.81
N LEU A 290 11.03 -107.81 -95.96
CA LEU A 290 10.23 -107.79 -97.19
C LEU A 290 11.07 -107.34 -98.38
N ARG A 291 11.87 -106.28 -98.23
CA ARG A 291 12.77 -105.78 -99.28
C ARG A 291 13.75 -106.87 -99.71
N LYS A 292 14.39 -107.57 -98.76
CA LYS A 292 15.26 -108.72 -99.04
C LYS A 292 14.49 -109.84 -99.76
N HIS A 293 13.30 -110.21 -99.29
CA HIS A 293 12.47 -111.24 -99.92
C HIS A 293 12.13 -110.89 -101.37
N PHE A 294 11.68 -109.67 -101.64
CA PHE A 294 11.38 -109.19 -103.00
C PHE A 294 12.65 -109.07 -103.86
N SER A 295 13.78 -108.65 -103.30
CA SER A 295 15.07 -108.65 -104.01
C SER A 295 15.59 -110.06 -104.30
N SER A 296 15.32 -111.05 -103.45
CA SER A 296 15.61 -112.46 -103.70
C SER A 296 14.63 -113.11 -104.70
N GLN A 297 13.37 -112.65 -104.74
CA GLN A 297 12.39 -113.06 -105.75
C GLN A 297 12.69 -112.46 -107.13
N SER A 298 13.26 -111.25 -107.19
CA SER A 298 13.61 -110.58 -108.47
C SER A 298 14.73 -111.28 -109.25
N ILE A 299 15.48 -112.22 -108.64
CA ILE A 299 16.50 -113.01 -109.32
C ILE A 299 15.92 -114.33 -109.89
N ASN A 300 14.71 -114.73 -109.48
CA ASN A 300 14.17 -116.06 -109.78
C ASN A 300 12.79 -116.09 -110.48
N THR A 301 12.26 -114.99 -111.01
CA THR A 301 11.11 -115.05 -111.93
C THR A 301 11.17 -114.01 -113.04
N SER A 302 11.57 -114.49 -114.21
CA SER A 302 11.18 -113.93 -115.50
C SER A 302 9.67 -114.08 -115.70
N THR A 303 9.05 -113.05 -116.28
CA THR A 303 7.76 -113.06 -117.01
C THR A 303 6.48 -113.45 -116.25
N GLU A 304 5.60 -112.47 -116.00
CA GLU A 304 4.27 -112.44 -116.64
C GLU A 304 3.54 -111.09 -116.40
N VAL A 305 3.02 -110.57 -117.50
CA VAL A 305 2.22 -109.35 -117.64
C VAL A 305 0.77 -109.68 -117.32
N ILE A 306 0.13 -108.96 -116.38
CA ILE A 306 -1.33 -108.86 -116.32
C ILE A 306 -1.75 -107.42 -115.99
N GLN A 307 -2.46 -106.82 -116.95
CA GLN A 307 -3.20 -105.57 -116.83
C GLN A 307 -4.54 -105.74 -116.08
N LEU A 308 -5.13 -104.59 -115.72
CA LEU A 308 -6.55 -104.31 -115.39
C LEU A 308 -6.86 -104.39 -113.88
N LYS A 309 -7.62 -103.46 -113.27
CA LYS A 309 -8.59 -102.51 -113.83
C LYS A 309 -8.86 -101.37 -112.83
N ILE A 310 -8.99 -100.18 -113.37
CA ILE A 310 -9.52 -98.97 -112.71
C ILE A 310 -11.02 -99.14 -112.46
N VAL A 311 -11.48 -98.78 -111.27
CA VAL A 311 -12.86 -98.33 -110.98
C VAL A 311 -12.72 -97.08 -110.10
N HIS A 312 -13.45 -96.02 -110.49
CA HIS A 312 -13.47 -94.70 -109.84
C HIS A 312 -13.81 -94.77 -108.34
#